data_AF-A0A9W7DSD2-F1
#
_entry.id   AF-A0A9W7DSD2-F1
#
_cell.length_a   1.000
_cell.length_b   1.000
_cell.length_c   1.000
_cell.angle_alpha   90.00
_cell.angle_beta   90.00
_cell.angle_gamma   90.00
#
_symmetry.space_group_name_H-M   'P 1'
#
loop_
_entity.id
_entity.type
_entity.pdbx_description
1 polymer ?
#
loop_
_entity_poly.entity_id
_entity_poly.type
_entity_poly.pdbx_seq_one_letter_code
_entity_poly.pdbx_strand_id
1 'polypeptide(L)'
;MSTVSAALTADSGPAKLSVATLKSHLKSVSMSQSGEKQTLWVRCKLHHQVSTNQLRTADGSDPTQLKPSALKKTCARAGVSPIGSNDELLIGLVEALAKEAASSTTTTTTTTTTTTTTTTTTTSFSAAASSDKPTGPALATAVLALADTAAYDPIKVLQLSDPSLTPSSPTALLRRNYLKMSLLIHPDRIGTKFPEATRAFQVLVESFERLTSPTELPSADAPSKKGSTPARISRSNVNCFRTTVHCPRCKSAWGDAVEGNPEYFYNTFMQGLKSFCCSTCLLSFGCMSATHKCPHCRHSFEYDPGDYHRQVSCPHTKCGKQFGFILYHMSDLSLRTLRDDIIKARDEATKYAAGMKRRAESARRRNDAAEDALELQQFKMGLANECPMCGVSYKELKEAGVGPAEHMLNCNDENAKSRRQKEKEEVRSKKRRRELGEQKQGKAEALASWKFLGSKDEQLYLLGEEELGKVAKEMGVEVEVGGGKSGVIAAIVRGGAAGAIVKHDGRGSGGGGLREETLPNVDTLQRMGEEELRCVLAAHGVRGIEGKGKAQLLAMVEGAVFDDWEGEKEGTKLLGNGNAEIIYLCGDDDDDDNDEEEGEGDWKPEMDL
;
A
#
# COMPACT_ATOMS: atom_id res chain seq x y z
N MET A 1 -30.46 33.02 -39.90
CA MET A 1 -29.69 31.88 -39.35
C MET A 1 -28.32 31.86 -40.03
N SER A 2 -27.22 31.75 -39.27
CA SER A 2 -25.88 31.71 -39.85
C SER A 2 -25.69 30.43 -40.69
N THR A 3 -24.90 30.49 -41.76
CA THR A 3 -24.53 29.33 -42.59
C THR A 3 -23.97 28.16 -41.78
N VAL A 4 -23.38 28.46 -40.61
CA VAL A 4 -22.87 27.49 -39.63
C VAL A 4 -23.99 26.76 -38.88
N SER A 5 -25.08 27.44 -38.51
CA SER A 5 -26.22 26.84 -37.81
C SER A 5 -27.00 25.86 -38.70
N ALA A 6 -27.09 26.15 -40.00
CA ALA A 6 -27.68 25.24 -40.99
C ALA A 6 -26.82 23.98 -41.23
N ALA A 7 -25.49 24.12 -41.21
CA ALA A 7 -24.57 22.98 -41.36
C ALA A 7 -24.53 22.06 -40.13
N LEU A 8 -24.76 22.61 -38.92
CA LEU A 8 -24.78 21.88 -37.65
C LEU A 8 -26.06 21.04 -37.45
N THR A 9 -27.18 21.44 -38.05
CA THR A 9 -28.45 20.69 -38.00
C THR A 9 -28.51 19.55 -39.02
N ALA A 10 -27.75 19.63 -40.10
CA ALA A 10 -27.72 18.62 -41.17
C ALA A 10 -26.76 17.42 -40.91
N ASP A 11 -26.23 17.28 -39.69
CA ASP A 11 -25.18 16.32 -39.28
C ASP A 11 -24.01 16.20 -40.28
N SER A 12 -23.74 17.31 -40.98
CA SER A 12 -22.69 17.35 -41.98
C SER A 12 -21.36 17.52 -41.27
N GLY A 13 -20.46 16.54 -41.41
CA GLY A 13 -19.17 16.55 -40.72
C GLY A 13 -18.32 17.81 -40.97
N PRO A 14 -17.24 18.00 -40.19
CA PRO A 14 -16.38 19.20 -40.19
C PRO A 14 -15.68 19.49 -41.55
N ALA A 15 -15.81 18.61 -42.54
CA ALA A 15 -15.21 18.73 -43.86
C ALA A 15 -15.77 19.91 -44.68
N LYS A 16 -17.06 20.25 -44.56
CA LYS A 16 -17.74 21.19 -45.47
C LYS A 16 -17.54 22.68 -45.16
N LEU A 17 -17.09 23.04 -43.95
CA LEU A 17 -16.90 24.43 -43.52
C LEU A 17 -15.43 24.83 -43.44
N SER A 18 -15.12 26.08 -43.76
CA SER A 18 -13.76 26.61 -43.64
C SER A 18 -13.40 26.98 -42.20
N VAL A 19 -12.11 26.91 -41.84
CA VAL A 19 -11.63 27.32 -40.51
C VAL A 19 -11.93 28.79 -40.23
N ALA A 20 -11.85 29.66 -41.25
CA ALA A 20 -12.16 31.08 -41.12
C ALA A 20 -13.63 31.32 -40.76
N THR A 21 -14.55 30.56 -41.36
CA THR A 21 -15.98 30.64 -41.05
C THR A 21 -16.27 30.19 -39.62
N LEU A 22 -15.64 29.11 -39.14
CA LEU A 22 -15.79 28.62 -37.76
C LEU A 22 -15.25 29.62 -36.74
N LYS A 23 -14.07 30.23 -37.00
CA LYS A 23 -13.50 31.25 -36.12
C LYS A 23 -14.35 32.52 -36.08
N SER A 24 -14.89 32.96 -37.22
CA SER A 24 -15.80 34.11 -37.28
C SER A 24 -17.08 33.87 -36.46
N HIS A 25 -17.64 32.67 -36.53
CA HIS A 25 -18.81 32.29 -35.72
C HIS A 25 -18.48 32.28 -34.21
N LEU A 26 -17.38 31.62 -33.80
CA LEU A 26 -16.97 31.62 -32.38
C LEU A 26 -16.64 33.02 -31.85
N LYS A 27 -16.11 33.91 -32.71
CA LYS A 27 -15.90 35.32 -32.38
C LYS A 27 -17.21 36.05 -32.06
N SER A 28 -18.26 35.82 -32.84
CA SER A 28 -19.58 36.44 -32.60
C SER A 28 -20.26 35.96 -31.32
N VAL A 29 -19.84 34.80 -30.81
CA VAL A 29 -20.39 34.15 -29.62
C VAL A 29 -19.46 34.32 -28.40
N SER A 30 -18.38 35.10 -28.52
CA SER A 30 -17.40 35.33 -27.45
C SER A 30 -16.72 34.05 -26.93
N MET A 31 -16.61 33.00 -27.75
CA MET A 31 -15.90 31.76 -27.42
C MET A 31 -14.47 31.75 -27.97
N SER A 32 -13.61 30.90 -27.40
CA SER A 32 -12.22 30.76 -27.83
C SER A 32 -12.10 30.34 -29.29
N GLN A 33 -11.24 31.03 -30.05
CA GLN A 33 -10.93 30.79 -31.46
C GLN A 33 -9.65 29.96 -31.68
N SER A 34 -9.02 29.47 -30.60
CA SER A 34 -7.77 28.70 -30.66
C SER A 34 -8.01 27.21 -30.88
N GLY A 35 -7.08 26.53 -31.55
CA GLY A 35 -7.12 25.08 -31.77
C GLY A 35 -7.35 24.68 -33.23
N GLU A 36 -7.34 23.37 -33.47
CA GLU A 36 -7.51 22.77 -34.79
C GLU A 36 -8.97 22.83 -35.26
N LYS A 37 -9.20 22.58 -36.55
CA LYS A 37 -10.52 22.63 -37.19
C LYS A 37 -11.59 21.81 -36.44
N GLN A 38 -11.19 20.64 -35.93
CA GLN A 38 -12.05 19.75 -35.15
C GLN A 38 -12.49 20.36 -33.83
N THR A 39 -11.57 20.96 -33.08
CA THR A 39 -11.86 21.63 -31.80
C THR A 39 -12.82 22.80 -31.97
N LEU A 40 -12.62 23.60 -33.03
CA LEU A 40 -13.51 24.73 -33.35
C LEU A 40 -14.92 24.25 -33.73
N TRP A 41 -15.01 23.13 -34.44
CA TRP A 41 -16.29 22.50 -34.80
C TRP A 41 -17.06 22.02 -33.56
N VAL A 42 -16.38 21.32 -32.64
CA VAL A 42 -16.98 20.85 -31.38
C VAL A 42 -17.52 22.01 -30.54
N ARG A 43 -16.78 23.13 -30.43
CA ARG A 43 -17.27 24.33 -29.72
C ARG A 43 -18.50 24.94 -30.37
N CYS A 44 -18.54 25.01 -31.71
CA CYS A 44 -19.73 25.49 -32.42
C CYS A 44 -20.94 24.58 -32.19
N LYS A 45 -20.73 23.26 -32.16
CA LYS A 45 -21.78 22.27 -31.88
C LYS A 45 -22.32 22.39 -30.46
N LEU A 46 -21.44 22.55 -29.47
CA LEU A 46 -21.82 22.75 -28.07
C LEU A 46 -22.64 24.02 -27.87
N HIS A 47 -22.22 25.15 -28.43
CA HIS A 47 -23.00 26.38 -28.36
C HIS A 47 -24.37 26.22 -29.02
N HIS A 48 -24.43 25.55 -30.17
CA HIS A 48 -25.71 25.28 -30.82
C HIS A 48 -26.62 24.39 -29.98
N GLN A 49 -26.08 23.36 -29.30
CA GLN A 49 -26.83 22.52 -28.37
C GLN A 49 -27.36 23.31 -27.17
N VAL A 50 -26.54 24.16 -26.56
CA VAL A 50 -26.94 25.04 -25.44
C VAL A 50 -28.04 26.00 -25.88
N SER A 51 -27.90 26.62 -27.05
CA SER A 51 -28.90 27.56 -27.59
C SER A 51 -30.20 26.87 -28.00
N THR A 52 -30.14 25.66 -28.56
CA THR A 52 -31.32 24.95 -29.07
C THR A 52 -32.13 24.33 -27.93
N ASN A 53 -31.45 23.74 -26.95
CA ASN A 53 -32.09 23.11 -25.79
C ASN A 53 -32.30 24.09 -24.61
N GLN A 54 -32.03 25.38 -24.82
CA GLN A 54 -32.12 26.45 -23.82
C GLN A 54 -31.47 26.09 -22.48
N LEU A 55 -30.31 25.43 -22.53
CA LEU A 55 -29.64 24.94 -21.33
C LEU A 55 -29.10 26.12 -20.51
N ARG A 56 -29.39 26.11 -19.22
CA ARG A 56 -28.96 27.11 -18.24
C ARG A 56 -28.35 26.41 -17.04
N THR A 57 -27.35 27.02 -16.42
CA THR A 57 -26.86 26.53 -15.13
C THR A 57 -27.88 26.78 -14.02
N ALA A 58 -27.68 26.16 -12.85
CA ALA A 58 -28.54 26.36 -11.67
C ALA A 58 -28.65 27.84 -11.23
N ASP A 59 -27.64 28.66 -11.56
CA ASP A 59 -27.61 30.10 -11.29
C ASP A 59 -28.20 30.94 -12.45
N GLY A 60 -28.84 30.29 -13.44
CA GLY A 60 -29.49 30.94 -14.59
C GLY A 60 -28.55 31.45 -15.69
N SER A 61 -27.25 31.21 -15.58
CA SER A 61 -26.23 31.72 -16.51
C SER A 61 -25.99 30.78 -17.70
N ASP A 62 -25.51 31.33 -18.81
CA ASP A 62 -25.12 30.53 -19.98
C ASP A 62 -23.79 29.80 -19.70
N PRO A 63 -23.75 28.46 -19.82
CA PRO A 63 -22.54 27.69 -19.55
C PRO A 63 -21.36 28.05 -20.46
N THR A 64 -21.60 28.55 -21.68
CA THR A 64 -20.55 28.90 -22.64
C THR A 64 -19.83 30.23 -22.32
N GLN A 65 -20.40 31.05 -21.45
CA GLN A 65 -19.86 32.35 -21.04
C GLN A 65 -19.18 32.32 -19.66
N LEU A 66 -19.08 31.15 -19.03
CA LEU A 66 -18.48 31.04 -17.69
C LEU A 66 -16.96 31.17 -17.75
N LYS A 67 -16.41 31.97 -16.82
CA LYS A 67 -14.96 32.03 -16.60
C LYS A 67 -14.44 30.66 -16.12
N PRO A 68 -13.20 30.25 -16.45
CA PRO A 68 -12.68 28.91 -16.13
C PRO A 68 -12.77 28.51 -14.65
N SER A 69 -12.62 29.47 -13.72
CA SER A 69 -12.77 29.22 -12.28
C SER A 69 -14.23 28.96 -11.87
N ALA A 70 -15.18 29.68 -12.47
CA ALA A 70 -16.61 29.48 -12.26
C ALA A 70 -17.10 28.18 -12.93
N LEU A 71 -16.53 27.82 -14.09
CA LEU A 71 -16.85 26.58 -14.80
C LEU A 71 -16.48 25.35 -13.96
N LYS A 72 -15.30 25.33 -13.33
CA LYS A 72 -14.91 24.24 -12.42
C LYS A 72 -15.86 24.09 -11.23
N LYS A 73 -16.27 25.21 -10.63
CA LYS A 73 -17.20 25.24 -9.49
C LYS A 73 -18.60 24.74 -9.89
N THR A 74 -19.06 25.11 -11.08
CA THR A 74 -20.36 24.66 -11.61
C THR A 74 -20.33 23.19 -12.06
N CYS A 75 -19.24 22.71 -12.66
CA CYS A 75 -19.03 21.27 -12.94
C CYS A 75 -19.07 20.44 -11.67
N ALA A 76 -18.36 20.86 -10.61
CA ALA A 76 -18.36 20.17 -9.33
C ALA A 76 -19.76 20.12 -8.69
N ARG A 77 -20.55 21.20 -8.83
CA ARG A 77 -21.96 21.25 -8.38
C ARG A 77 -22.87 20.32 -9.18
N ALA A 78 -22.64 20.20 -10.50
CA ALA A 78 -23.37 19.31 -11.40
C ALA A 78 -22.88 17.83 -11.33
N GLY A 79 -21.97 17.49 -10.42
CA GLY A 79 -21.45 16.13 -10.26
C GLY A 79 -20.48 15.67 -11.37
N VAL A 80 -19.99 16.60 -12.19
CA VAL A 80 -19.01 16.39 -13.26
C VAL A 80 -17.59 16.66 -12.70
N SER A 81 -16.60 15.88 -13.14
CA SER A 81 -15.20 16.06 -12.71
C SER A 81 -14.71 17.50 -12.96
N PRO A 82 -14.23 18.24 -11.94
CA PRO A 82 -13.71 19.60 -12.11
C PRO A 82 -12.25 19.63 -12.62
N ILE A 83 -11.72 18.48 -13.03
CA ILE A 83 -10.35 18.29 -13.52
C ILE A 83 -10.42 18.03 -15.02
N GLY A 84 -9.71 18.86 -15.79
CA GLY A 84 -9.67 18.79 -17.25
C GLY A 84 -9.33 20.15 -17.87
N SER A 85 -9.20 20.15 -19.19
CA SER A 85 -9.13 21.37 -20.01
C SER A 85 -10.47 22.11 -20.01
N ASN A 86 -10.47 23.39 -20.36
CA ASN A 86 -11.69 24.21 -20.36
C ASN A 86 -12.79 23.61 -21.27
N ASP A 87 -12.40 23.03 -22.40
CA ASP A 87 -13.33 22.40 -23.34
C ASP A 87 -13.91 21.09 -22.81
N GLU A 88 -13.11 20.24 -22.15
CA GLU A 88 -13.58 19.00 -21.53
C GLU A 88 -14.58 19.27 -20.39
N LEU A 89 -14.31 20.32 -19.60
CA LEU A 89 -15.22 20.76 -18.54
C LEU A 89 -16.54 21.29 -19.12
N LEU A 90 -16.48 22.07 -20.20
CA LEU A 90 -17.66 22.61 -20.85
C LEU A 90 -18.50 21.51 -21.50
N ILE A 91 -17.87 20.54 -22.17
CA ILE A 91 -18.55 19.36 -22.72
C ILE A 91 -19.28 18.60 -21.61
N GLY A 92 -18.57 18.25 -20.54
CA GLY A 92 -19.16 17.49 -19.44
C GLY A 92 -20.31 18.22 -18.75
N LEU A 93 -20.21 19.55 -18.60
CA LEU A 93 -21.29 20.35 -18.02
C LEU A 93 -22.52 20.42 -18.94
N VAL A 94 -22.33 20.64 -20.24
CA VAL A 94 -23.45 20.72 -21.20
C VAL A 94 -24.16 19.38 -21.33
N GLU A 95 -23.43 18.26 -21.32
CA GLU A 95 -24.02 16.92 -21.31
C GLU A 95 -24.82 16.64 -20.02
N ALA A 96 -24.31 17.06 -18.86
CA ALA A 96 -25.03 16.93 -17.60
C ALA A 96 -26.33 17.74 -17.58
N LEU A 97 -26.28 19.00 -18.04
CA LEU A 97 -27.47 19.87 -18.12
C LEU A 97 -28.49 19.35 -19.15
N ALA A 98 -28.03 18.81 -20.29
CA ALA A 98 -28.91 18.18 -21.26
C ALA A 98 -29.61 16.93 -20.69
N LYS A 99 -28.89 16.14 -19.88
CA LYS A 99 -29.44 14.96 -19.20
C LYS A 99 -30.47 15.36 -18.14
N GLU A 100 -30.21 16.42 -17.36
CA GLU A 100 -31.17 16.96 -16.39
C GLU A 100 -32.44 17.51 -17.07
N ALA A 101 -32.29 18.25 -18.17
CA ALA A 101 -33.42 18.76 -18.94
C ALA A 101 -34.29 17.63 -19.53
N ALA A 102 -33.67 16.55 -20.00
CA ALA A 102 -34.39 15.36 -20.48
C ALA A 102 -35.13 14.62 -19.34
N SER A 103 -34.57 14.61 -18.13
CA SER A 103 -35.19 13.94 -16.97
C SER A 103 -36.37 14.71 -16.37
N SER A 104 -36.47 16.03 -16.59
CA SER A 104 -37.55 16.88 -16.07
C SER A 104 -38.88 16.80 -16.87
N THR A 105 -38.87 16.17 -18.05
CA THR A 105 -40.02 16.17 -18.97
C THR A 105 -41.00 14.99 -18.75
N THR A 106 -40.74 14.08 -17.80
CA THR A 106 -41.58 12.89 -17.57
C THR A 106 -42.16 12.87 -16.15
N THR A 107 -43.06 13.80 -15.84
CA THR A 107 -43.92 13.71 -14.65
C THR A 107 -45.33 14.12 -15.02
N THR A 108 -46.12 13.18 -15.57
CA THR A 108 -47.57 13.32 -15.64
C THR A 108 -48.19 12.80 -14.35
N THR A 109 -48.96 13.68 -13.74
CA THR A 109 -49.75 13.57 -12.53
C THR A 109 -50.57 12.29 -12.43
N THR A 110 -50.47 11.56 -11.31
CA THR A 110 -51.61 10.79 -10.79
C THR A 110 -51.60 10.90 -9.27
N THR A 111 -52.48 11.74 -8.77
CA THR A 111 -52.81 11.87 -7.35
C THR A 111 -53.75 10.72 -7.00
N THR A 112 -53.36 9.87 -6.05
CA THR A 112 -54.29 8.91 -5.43
C THR A 112 -53.98 8.82 -3.94
N THR A 113 -54.83 9.48 -3.16
CA THR A 113 -55.05 9.25 -1.73
C THR A 113 -55.52 7.81 -1.52
N THR A 114 -55.12 7.14 -0.43
CA THR A 114 -55.93 6.24 0.44
C THR A 114 -55.04 5.22 1.18
N THR A 115 -55.03 5.37 2.52
CA THR A 115 -55.18 4.37 3.61
C THR A 115 -54.25 3.16 3.77
N THR A 116 -53.70 3.08 4.97
CA THR A 116 -53.05 1.97 5.68
C THR A 116 -53.83 0.65 5.59
N THR A 117 -53.19 -0.44 5.15
CA THR A 117 -53.53 -1.81 5.57
C THR A 117 -52.31 -2.72 5.49
N THR A 118 -52.05 -3.41 6.59
CA THR A 118 -51.02 -4.43 6.78
C THR A 118 -51.41 -5.73 6.07
N THR A 119 -50.60 -6.26 5.14
CA THR A 119 -50.56 -7.70 4.85
C THR A 119 -49.24 -8.11 4.19
N THR A 120 -48.68 -9.18 4.74
CA THR A 120 -47.49 -9.94 4.33
C THR A 120 -47.68 -10.59 2.95
N THR A 121 -46.79 -10.37 1.99
CA THR A 121 -46.57 -11.33 0.89
C THR A 121 -45.16 -11.21 0.31
N THR A 122 -44.51 -12.36 0.25
CA THR A 122 -43.20 -12.69 -0.31
C THR A 122 -43.18 -12.45 -1.82
N THR A 123 -42.25 -11.64 -2.34
CA THR A 123 -41.87 -11.69 -3.76
C THR A 123 -40.42 -11.22 -3.97
N SER A 124 -39.70 -12.06 -4.70
CA SER A 124 -38.32 -11.98 -5.15
C SER A 124 -38.12 -10.85 -6.17
N PHE A 125 -37.14 -9.97 -5.92
CA PHE A 125 -36.67 -9.00 -6.91
C PHE A 125 -35.38 -9.48 -7.58
N SER A 126 -35.52 -9.80 -8.88
CA SER A 126 -34.40 -9.91 -9.80
C SER A 126 -33.80 -8.54 -10.09
N ALA A 127 -32.48 -8.45 -10.02
CA ALA A 127 -31.71 -7.26 -10.33
C ALA A 127 -31.77 -6.94 -11.84
N ALA A 128 -32.38 -5.82 -12.20
CA ALA A 128 -32.19 -5.17 -13.49
C ALA A 128 -31.39 -3.88 -13.28
N ALA A 129 -30.25 -3.79 -13.96
CA ALA A 129 -29.28 -2.71 -13.86
C ALA A 129 -29.86 -1.37 -14.35
N SER A 130 -29.94 -0.38 -13.46
CA SER A 130 -30.06 1.04 -13.83
C SER A 130 -28.70 1.73 -13.67
N SER A 131 -28.34 2.57 -14.64
CA SER A 131 -27.01 3.18 -14.81
C SER A 131 -26.80 4.46 -13.98
N ASP A 132 -27.54 4.65 -12.89
CA ASP A 132 -27.32 5.79 -12.00
C ASP A 132 -26.30 5.40 -10.92
N LYS A 133 -25.24 6.21 -10.76
CA LYS A 133 -24.26 5.99 -9.69
C LYS A 133 -25.03 5.98 -8.36
N PRO A 134 -24.94 4.91 -7.56
CA PRO A 134 -25.73 4.80 -6.34
C PRO A 134 -25.36 5.95 -5.40
N THR A 135 -26.36 6.72 -4.96
CA THR A 135 -26.17 7.76 -3.94
C THR A 135 -25.78 7.10 -2.62
N GLY A 136 -24.92 7.75 -1.83
CA GLY A 136 -24.40 7.19 -0.56
C GLY A 136 -25.50 6.63 0.36
N PRO A 137 -26.62 7.34 0.59
CA PRO A 137 -27.75 6.81 1.35
C PRO A 137 -28.43 5.59 0.71
N ALA A 138 -28.65 5.60 -0.62
CA ALA A 138 -29.26 4.45 -1.32
C ALA A 138 -28.36 3.21 -1.25
N LEU A 139 -27.05 3.40 -1.34
CA LEU A 139 -26.07 2.32 -1.17
C LEU A 139 -26.08 1.78 0.26
N ALA A 140 -26.15 2.65 1.28
CA ALA A 140 -26.22 2.24 2.68
C ALA A 140 -27.51 1.45 2.99
N THR A 141 -28.66 1.87 2.45
CA THR A 141 -29.92 1.13 2.55
C THR A 141 -29.83 -0.25 1.88
N ALA A 142 -29.20 -0.34 0.70
CA ALA A 142 -29.00 -1.62 0.02
C ALA A 142 -28.07 -2.56 0.81
N VAL A 143 -27.03 -2.04 1.46
CA VAL A 143 -26.14 -2.83 2.33
C VAL A 143 -26.92 -3.42 3.51
N LEU A 144 -27.73 -2.61 4.20
CA LEU A 144 -28.53 -3.08 5.34
C LEU A 144 -29.62 -4.05 4.92
N ALA A 145 -30.28 -3.82 3.79
CA ALA A 145 -31.27 -4.74 3.24
C ALA A 145 -30.68 -6.13 2.96
N LEU A 146 -29.41 -6.23 2.52
CA LEU A 146 -28.71 -7.50 2.36
C LEU A 146 -28.30 -8.12 3.70
N ALA A 147 -27.95 -7.29 4.69
CA ALA A 147 -27.59 -7.74 6.04
C ALA A 147 -28.78 -8.38 6.80
N ASP A 148 -29.97 -7.82 6.64
CA ASP A 148 -31.18 -8.28 7.33
C ASP A 148 -31.80 -9.54 6.70
N THR A 149 -31.24 -10.05 5.60
CA THR A 149 -31.67 -11.34 5.03
C THR A 149 -31.08 -12.52 5.80
N ALA A 150 -31.90 -13.53 6.10
CA ALA A 150 -31.47 -14.76 6.79
C ALA A 150 -30.37 -15.56 6.04
N ALA A 151 -30.12 -15.24 4.76
CA ALA A 151 -29.05 -15.78 3.93
C ALA A 151 -28.00 -14.70 3.62
N TYR A 152 -27.47 -14.06 4.67
CA TYR A 152 -26.42 -13.04 4.57
C TYR A 152 -25.20 -13.58 3.82
N ASP A 153 -24.91 -12.99 2.67
CA ASP A 153 -23.77 -13.33 1.83
C ASP A 153 -22.83 -12.12 1.70
N PRO A 154 -21.64 -12.17 2.32
CA PRO A 154 -20.66 -11.08 2.30
C PRO A 154 -20.28 -10.58 0.90
N ILE A 155 -20.32 -11.44 -0.13
CA ILE A 155 -19.92 -11.02 -1.48
C ILE A 155 -20.97 -10.11 -2.12
N LYS A 156 -22.25 -10.34 -1.82
CA LYS A 156 -23.35 -9.53 -2.39
C LYS A 156 -23.27 -8.09 -1.95
N VAL A 157 -22.78 -7.85 -0.73
CA VAL A 157 -22.54 -6.50 -0.19
C VAL A 157 -21.50 -5.77 -1.03
N LEU A 158 -20.36 -6.40 -1.33
CA LEU A 158 -19.29 -5.80 -2.15
C LEU A 158 -19.67 -5.70 -3.65
N GLN A 159 -20.52 -6.61 -4.13
CA GLN A 159 -21.03 -6.58 -5.51
C GLN A 159 -21.93 -5.38 -5.82
N LEU A 160 -22.47 -4.69 -4.80
CA LEU A 160 -23.25 -3.46 -4.98
C LEU A 160 -22.47 -2.36 -5.72
N SER A 161 -21.13 -2.34 -5.60
CA SER A 161 -20.24 -1.42 -6.31
C SER A 161 -19.78 -1.94 -7.67
N ASP A 162 -19.61 -3.26 -7.77
CA ASP A 162 -19.03 -3.94 -8.92
C ASP A 162 -19.60 -5.37 -9.02
N PRO A 163 -20.56 -5.61 -9.93
CA PRO A 163 -21.22 -6.91 -10.03
C PRO A 163 -20.29 -8.03 -10.55
N SER A 164 -19.07 -7.71 -10.98
CA SER A 164 -18.11 -8.71 -11.45
C SER A 164 -17.32 -9.40 -10.33
N LEU A 165 -17.46 -8.95 -9.08
CA LEU A 165 -16.76 -9.54 -7.95
C LEU A 165 -17.29 -10.93 -7.60
N THR A 166 -16.38 -11.81 -7.20
CA THR A 166 -16.69 -13.17 -6.71
C THR A 166 -15.95 -13.44 -5.40
N PRO A 167 -16.35 -14.44 -4.60
CA PRO A 167 -15.65 -14.77 -3.34
C PRO A 167 -14.19 -15.19 -3.54
N SER A 168 -13.83 -15.61 -4.76
CA SER A 168 -12.47 -15.96 -5.17
C SER A 168 -11.75 -14.82 -5.90
N SER A 169 -12.30 -13.61 -5.93
CA SER A 169 -11.59 -12.45 -6.50
C SER A 169 -10.34 -12.11 -5.68
N PRO A 170 -9.24 -11.66 -6.33
CA PRO A 170 -8.02 -11.25 -5.64
C PRO A 170 -8.30 -10.25 -4.52
N THR A 171 -7.59 -10.39 -3.39
CA THR A 171 -7.82 -9.54 -2.20
C THR A 171 -7.62 -8.05 -2.53
N ALA A 172 -6.70 -7.72 -3.43
CA ALA A 172 -6.50 -6.36 -3.92
C ALA A 172 -7.76 -5.76 -4.59
N LEU A 173 -8.52 -6.56 -5.36
CA LEU A 173 -9.76 -6.11 -5.99
C LEU A 173 -10.90 -5.95 -4.99
N LEU A 174 -11.01 -6.88 -4.02
CA LEU A 174 -11.97 -6.77 -2.91
C LEU A 174 -11.70 -5.49 -2.11
N ARG A 175 -10.42 -5.23 -1.80
CA ARG A 175 -9.98 -4.03 -1.07
C ARG A 175 -10.27 -2.74 -1.83
N ARG A 176 -10.04 -2.72 -3.15
CA ARG A 176 -10.34 -1.57 -4.01
C ARG A 176 -11.84 -1.22 -3.97
N ASN A 177 -12.71 -2.24 -4.07
CA ASN A 177 -14.15 -2.03 -4.04
C ASN A 177 -14.66 -1.66 -2.63
N TYR A 178 -14.12 -2.29 -1.58
CA TYR A 178 -14.35 -1.89 -0.20
C TYR A 178 -14.02 -0.40 0.02
N LEU A 179 -12.83 0.06 -0.39
CA LEU A 179 -12.43 1.47 -0.24
C LEU A 179 -13.32 2.43 -1.04
N LYS A 180 -13.77 2.02 -2.23
CA LYS A 180 -14.70 2.82 -3.04
C LYS A 180 -16.06 2.97 -2.34
N MET A 181 -16.57 1.90 -1.74
CA MET A 181 -17.83 1.92 -1.00
C MET A 181 -17.70 2.67 0.32
N SER A 182 -16.61 2.47 1.08
CA SER A 182 -16.39 3.10 2.38
C SER A 182 -16.38 4.62 2.29
N LEU A 183 -15.85 5.19 1.19
CA LEU A 183 -15.90 6.63 0.91
C LEU A 183 -17.32 7.15 0.62
N LEU A 184 -18.23 6.30 0.16
CA LEU A 184 -19.62 6.67 -0.15
C LEU A 184 -20.54 6.53 1.07
N ILE A 185 -20.31 5.52 1.91
CA ILE A 185 -21.17 5.20 3.07
C ILE A 185 -20.58 5.61 4.43
N HIS A 186 -19.46 6.35 4.45
CA HIS A 186 -18.81 6.76 5.70
C HIS A 186 -19.78 7.56 6.60
N PRO A 187 -19.87 7.25 7.92
CA PRO A 187 -20.79 7.94 8.82
C PRO A 187 -20.57 9.45 8.86
N ASP A 188 -19.33 9.95 8.78
CA ASP A 188 -19.07 11.39 8.73
C ASP A 188 -19.65 12.09 7.48
N ARG A 189 -19.86 11.35 6.38
CA ARG A 189 -20.32 11.91 5.11
C ARG A 189 -21.83 11.86 4.98
N ILE A 190 -22.45 10.75 5.39
CA ILE A 190 -23.88 10.51 5.22
C ILE A 190 -24.67 10.48 6.54
N GLY A 191 -24.01 10.51 7.69
CA GLY A 191 -24.65 10.38 9.01
C GLY A 191 -25.69 11.45 9.33
N THR A 192 -25.55 12.65 8.76
CA THR A 192 -26.57 13.71 8.87
C THR A 192 -27.82 13.44 8.02
N LYS A 193 -27.70 12.63 6.97
CA LYS A 193 -28.78 12.29 6.02
C LYS A 193 -29.32 10.87 6.21
N PHE A 194 -28.58 10.01 6.89
CA PHE A 194 -28.89 8.61 7.08
C PHE A 194 -28.44 8.18 8.49
N PRO A 195 -29.38 8.02 9.45
CA PRO A 195 -29.05 7.78 10.85
C PRO A 195 -28.38 6.41 11.08
N GLU A 196 -28.63 5.42 10.21
CA GLU A 196 -28.04 4.07 10.32
C GLU A 196 -26.70 3.93 9.56
N ALA A 197 -26.05 5.04 9.21
CA ALA A 197 -24.80 5.03 8.44
C ALA A 197 -23.68 4.24 9.12
N THR A 198 -23.58 4.33 10.44
CA THR A 198 -22.59 3.57 11.23
C THR A 198 -22.82 2.07 11.12
N ARG A 199 -24.08 1.62 11.20
CA ARG A 199 -24.44 0.19 11.08
C ARG A 199 -24.15 -0.32 9.67
N ALA A 200 -24.51 0.44 8.64
CA ALA A 200 -24.21 0.08 7.24
C ALA A 200 -22.70 -0.01 7.00
N PHE A 201 -21.92 0.91 7.58
CA PHE A 201 -20.46 0.89 7.50
C PHE A 201 -19.87 -0.33 8.21
N GLN A 202 -20.36 -0.68 9.40
CA GLN A 202 -19.93 -1.88 10.14
C GLN A 202 -20.20 -3.16 9.34
N VAL A 203 -21.37 -3.31 8.73
CA VAL A 203 -21.70 -4.46 7.86
C VAL A 203 -20.75 -4.55 6.67
N LEU A 204 -20.40 -3.41 6.04
CA LEU A 204 -19.43 -3.39 4.94
C LEU A 204 -18.03 -3.84 5.40
N VAL A 205 -17.59 -3.38 6.56
CA VAL A 205 -16.30 -3.78 7.17
C VAL A 205 -16.30 -5.29 7.45
N GLU A 206 -17.35 -5.79 8.10
CA GLU A 206 -17.50 -7.21 8.42
C GLU A 206 -17.54 -8.08 7.16
N SER A 207 -18.25 -7.64 6.12
CA SER A 207 -18.31 -8.33 4.83
C SER A 207 -16.93 -8.46 4.20
N PHE A 208 -16.14 -7.38 4.22
CA PHE A 208 -14.78 -7.38 3.68
C PHE A 208 -13.88 -8.30 4.51
N GLU A 209 -13.91 -8.19 5.83
CA GLU A 209 -13.10 -9.02 6.73
C GLU A 209 -13.37 -10.50 6.53
N ARG A 210 -14.65 -10.92 6.49
CA ARG A 210 -15.03 -12.33 6.26
C ARG A 210 -14.51 -12.89 4.92
N LEU A 211 -14.38 -12.06 3.88
CA LEU A 211 -13.88 -12.48 2.57
C LEU A 211 -12.35 -12.47 2.48
N THR A 212 -11.68 -11.67 3.30
CA THR A 212 -10.21 -11.55 3.32
C THR A 212 -9.53 -12.43 4.36
N SER A 213 -10.23 -12.83 5.40
CA SER A 213 -9.72 -13.79 6.37
C SER A 213 -9.59 -15.18 5.72
N PRO A 214 -8.49 -15.92 5.98
CA PRO A 214 -8.38 -17.30 5.55
C PRO A 214 -9.51 -18.07 6.23
N THR A 215 -10.49 -18.53 5.45
CA THR A 215 -11.60 -19.34 5.95
C THR A 215 -11.02 -20.60 6.60
N GLU A 216 -10.97 -20.63 7.93
CA GLU A 216 -11.08 -21.89 8.65
C GLU A 216 -12.38 -22.53 8.17
N LEU A 217 -12.30 -23.73 7.62
CA LEU A 217 -13.47 -24.54 7.31
C LEU A 217 -13.87 -25.26 8.61
N PRO A 218 -14.98 -24.95 9.28
CA PRO A 218 -15.61 -25.89 10.19
C PRO A 218 -16.71 -26.61 9.42
N SER A 219 -16.43 -27.85 9.00
CA SER A 219 -17.51 -28.83 8.90
C SER A 219 -17.77 -29.31 10.33
N ALA A 220 -18.79 -28.73 10.97
CA ALA A 220 -19.39 -29.32 12.16
C ALA A 220 -19.93 -30.69 11.75
N ASP A 221 -19.18 -31.77 12.03
CA ASP A 221 -19.62 -33.17 12.21
C ASP A 221 -18.46 -34.16 12.03
N ALA A 222 -17.37 -34.00 12.79
CA ALA A 222 -16.35 -35.05 12.89
C ALA A 222 -15.86 -35.22 14.33
N PRO A 223 -16.01 -36.41 14.95
CA PRO A 223 -15.56 -36.66 16.30
C PRO A 223 -14.03 -36.64 16.36
N SER A 224 -13.50 -35.83 17.26
CA SER A 224 -12.06 -35.64 17.49
C SER A 224 -11.44 -36.90 18.09
N LYS A 225 -10.52 -37.54 17.34
CA LYS A 225 -9.59 -38.53 17.90
C LYS A 225 -8.39 -37.82 18.50
N LYS A 226 -8.16 -38.11 19.78
CA LYS A 226 -7.09 -37.61 20.64
C LYS A 226 -5.74 -38.14 20.17
N GLY A 227 -4.76 -37.25 19.99
CA GLY A 227 -3.35 -37.59 19.78
C GLY A 227 -2.92 -37.66 18.31
N SER A 228 -2.60 -36.51 17.71
CA SER A 228 -1.82 -36.42 16.47
C SER A 228 -0.78 -35.34 16.66
N THR A 229 0.48 -35.70 16.44
CA THR A 229 1.57 -34.80 16.04
C THR A 229 1.06 -33.73 15.06
N PRO A 230 1.60 -32.49 15.07
CA PRO A 230 1.07 -31.39 14.28
C PRO A 230 0.96 -31.85 12.83
N ALA A 231 -0.27 -31.97 12.35
CA ALA A 231 -0.55 -32.46 11.02
C ALA A 231 0.21 -31.58 10.03
N ARG A 232 1.15 -32.17 9.29
CA ARG A 232 1.80 -31.53 8.16
C ARG A 232 0.69 -31.25 7.15
N ILE A 233 0.16 -30.02 7.16
CA ILE A 233 -0.89 -29.56 6.26
C ILE A 233 -0.30 -29.67 4.85
N SER A 234 -0.54 -30.80 4.18
CA SER A 234 -0.13 -31.01 2.80
C SER A 234 -1.18 -30.34 1.91
N ARG A 235 -0.94 -29.07 1.60
CA ARG A 235 -1.69 -28.36 0.57
C ARG A 235 -1.53 -29.13 -0.74
N SER A 236 -2.63 -29.51 -1.37
CA SER A 236 -2.59 -30.12 -2.70
C SER A 236 -2.32 -29.04 -3.77
N ASN A 237 -1.48 -29.36 -4.76
CA ASN A 237 -1.22 -28.48 -5.91
C ASN A 237 -2.32 -28.58 -6.99
N VAL A 238 -3.53 -29.02 -6.61
CA VAL A 238 -4.65 -29.16 -7.54
C VAL A 238 -5.09 -27.78 -8.02
N ASN A 239 -5.12 -27.59 -9.34
CA ASN A 239 -5.41 -26.30 -9.98
C ASN A 239 -4.43 -25.17 -9.59
N CYS A 240 -3.21 -25.51 -9.18
CA CYS A 240 -2.17 -24.56 -8.86
C CYS A 240 -1.16 -24.44 -10.01
N PHE A 241 -0.81 -23.21 -10.39
CA PHE A 241 0.12 -22.94 -11.48
C PHE A 241 1.26 -22.04 -11.00
N ARG A 242 2.39 -22.11 -11.69
CA ARG A 242 3.47 -21.14 -11.56
C ARG A 242 3.09 -19.89 -12.34
N THR A 243 2.83 -18.78 -11.66
CA THR A 243 2.59 -17.49 -12.34
C THR A 243 3.91 -16.91 -12.83
N THR A 244 3.88 -16.23 -13.98
CA THR A 244 5.08 -15.58 -14.51
C THR A 244 5.25 -14.22 -13.85
N VAL A 245 6.34 -14.08 -13.11
CA VAL A 245 6.73 -12.85 -12.42
C VAL A 245 7.71 -12.08 -13.31
N HIS A 246 7.56 -10.76 -13.41
CA HIS A 246 8.47 -9.91 -14.17
C HIS A 246 9.02 -8.77 -13.32
N CYS A 247 10.27 -8.39 -13.60
CA CYS A 247 10.90 -7.22 -13.01
C CYS A 247 10.09 -5.95 -13.35
N PRO A 248 9.78 -5.07 -12.37
CA PRO A 248 9.00 -3.86 -12.64
C PRO A 248 9.74 -2.82 -13.50
N ARG A 249 11.07 -2.91 -13.62
CA ARG A 249 11.89 -1.96 -14.39
C ARG A 249 12.17 -2.42 -15.81
N CYS A 250 12.89 -3.54 -15.97
CA CYS A 250 13.27 -4.04 -17.30
C CYS A 250 12.25 -5.02 -17.90
N LYS A 251 11.25 -5.47 -17.13
CA LYS A 251 10.23 -6.45 -17.55
C LYS A 251 10.81 -7.81 -17.96
N SER A 252 12.04 -8.15 -17.58
CA SER A 252 12.54 -9.52 -17.72
C SER A 252 11.77 -10.47 -16.80
N ALA A 253 11.58 -11.71 -17.24
CA ALA A 253 10.97 -12.74 -16.42
C ALA A 253 11.91 -13.12 -15.27
N TRP A 254 11.35 -13.34 -14.09
CA TRP A 254 12.08 -13.74 -12.89
C TRP A 254 11.89 -15.23 -12.61
N GLY A 255 12.96 -15.88 -12.14
CA GLY A 255 12.94 -17.29 -11.78
C GLY A 255 12.99 -18.24 -12.98
N ASP A 256 13.35 -17.76 -14.17
CA ASP A 256 13.72 -18.67 -15.25
C ASP A 256 14.94 -19.49 -14.85
N ALA A 257 15.06 -20.72 -15.37
CA ALA A 257 16.14 -21.66 -15.01
C ALA A 257 17.56 -21.06 -15.19
N VAL A 258 17.67 -20.02 -16.03
CA VAL A 258 18.90 -19.26 -16.30
C VAL A 258 19.44 -18.55 -15.05
N GLU A 259 18.58 -18.19 -14.09
CA GLU A 259 19.01 -17.47 -12.88
C GLU A 259 19.59 -18.40 -11.80
N GLY A 260 19.54 -19.72 -11.98
CA GLY A 260 20.07 -20.70 -11.02
C GLY A 260 19.30 -20.77 -9.69
N ASN A 261 18.16 -20.09 -9.59
CA ASN A 261 17.33 -20.08 -8.39
C ASN A 261 16.56 -21.40 -8.26
N PRO A 262 16.64 -22.11 -7.11
CA PRO A 262 15.82 -23.29 -6.86
C PRO A 262 14.32 -22.98 -6.94
N GLU A 263 13.51 -23.95 -7.35
CA GLU A 263 12.06 -23.73 -7.54
C GLU A 263 11.35 -23.27 -6.26
N TYR A 264 11.79 -23.73 -5.09
CA TYR A 264 11.23 -23.33 -3.80
C TYR A 264 11.41 -21.84 -3.48
N PHE A 265 12.31 -21.11 -4.16
CA PHE A 265 12.38 -19.64 -4.06
C PHE A 265 11.10 -18.97 -4.56
N TYR A 266 10.36 -19.61 -5.46
CA TYR A 266 9.03 -19.13 -5.82
C TYR A 266 8.11 -19.09 -4.60
N ASN A 267 8.18 -20.09 -3.72
CA ASN A 267 7.36 -20.11 -2.51
C ASN A 267 7.71 -18.96 -1.57
N THR A 268 9.01 -18.70 -1.37
CA THR A 268 9.49 -17.65 -0.46
C THR A 268 9.19 -16.26 -1.01
N PHE A 269 9.32 -16.10 -2.33
CA PHE A 269 8.94 -14.87 -3.02
C PHE A 269 7.45 -14.62 -2.91
N MET A 270 6.60 -15.58 -3.30
CA MET A 270 5.15 -15.40 -3.36
C MET A 270 4.51 -15.22 -1.97
N GLN A 271 5.08 -15.81 -0.92
CA GLN A 271 4.66 -15.54 0.46
C GLN A 271 5.12 -14.16 0.96
N GLY A 272 5.95 -13.44 0.21
CA GLY A 272 6.52 -12.17 0.61
C GLY A 272 7.50 -12.32 1.77
N LEU A 273 8.28 -13.40 1.80
CA LEU A 273 9.31 -13.61 2.84
C LEU A 273 10.66 -13.01 2.44
N LYS A 274 10.91 -12.85 1.14
CA LYS A 274 12.19 -12.39 0.60
C LYS A 274 11.99 -11.55 -0.66
N SER A 275 12.78 -10.49 -0.79
CA SER A 275 12.95 -9.73 -2.02
C SER A 275 14.17 -10.22 -2.81
N PHE A 276 14.15 -10.03 -4.12
CA PHE A 276 15.21 -10.49 -5.02
C PHE A 276 15.69 -9.36 -5.91
N CYS A 277 16.95 -9.43 -6.32
CA CYS A 277 17.54 -8.52 -7.29
C CYS A 277 17.36 -9.07 -8.70
N CYS A 278 16.91 -8.22 -9.62
CA CYS A 278 16.86 -8.56 -11.03
C CYS A 278 18.28 -8.76 -11.58
N SER A 279 18.54 -9.93 -12.17
CA SER A 279 19.80 -10.25 -12.85
C SER A 279 20.18 -9.24 -13.96
N THR A 280 19.19 -8.67 -14.65
CA THR A 280 19.42 -7.75 -15.77
C THR A 280 19.67 -6.30 -15.36
N CYS A 281 18.89 -5.76 -14.41
CA CYS A 281 18.92 -4.34 -14.07
C CYS A 281 19.29 -4.03 -12.62
N LEU A 282 19.63 -5.07 -11.85
CA LEU A 282 20.04 -5.02 -10.45
C LEU A 282 19.04 -4.34 -9.50
N LEU A 283 17.79 -4.16 -9.96
CA LEU A 283 16.73 -3.62 -9.12
C LEU A 283 16.28 -4.70 -8.14
N SER A 284 16.27 -4.37 -6.84
CA SER A 284 15.59 -5.18 -5.83
C SER A 284 14.08 -4.98 -5.93
N PHE A 285 13.34 -6.09 -5.97
CA PHE A 285 11.87 -6.09 -5.98
C PHE A 285 11.35 -7.32 -5.21
N GLY A 286 10.12 -7.23 -4.71
CA GLY A 286 9.44 -8.30 -4.00
C GLY A 286 8.12 -8.66 -4.67
N CYS A 287 7.34 -9.53 -4.03
CA CYS A 287 6.08 -10.00 -4.61
C CYS A 287 5.07 -8.88 -4.88
N MET A 288 4.94 -7.87 -4.02
CA MET A 288 3.97 -6.78 -4.26
C MET A 288 4.42 -5.76 -5.33
N SER A 289 5.73 -5.59 -5.52
CA SER A 289 6.28 -4.65 -6.51
C SER A 289 6.51 -5.28 -7.88
N ALA A 290 6.51 -6.61 -7.96
CA ALA A 290 6.64 -7.31 -9.22
C ALA A 290 5.37 -7.28 -10.07
N THR A 291 5.54 -7.47 -11.39
CA THR A 291 4.41 -7.62 -12.30
C THR A 291 4.08 -9.11 -12.45
N HIS A 292 2.92 -9.52 -11.94
CA HIS A 292 2.42 -10.89 -12.05
C HIS A 292 1.52 -11.04 -13.27
N LYS A 293 1.68 -12.15 -14.01
CA LYS A 293 0.83 -12.49 -15.15
C LYS A 293 0.02 -13.74 -14.90
N CYS A 294 -1.25 -13.71 -15.31
CA CYS A 294 -2.15 -14.86 -15.24
C CYS A 294 -1.60 -16.03 -16.08
N PRO A 295 -1.64 -17.28 -15.57
CA PRO A 295 -1.13 -18.44 -16.30
C PRO A 295 -1.95 -18.76 -17.57
N HIS A 296 -3.23 -18.36 -17.62
CA HIS A 296 -4.11 -18.66 -18.74
C HIS A 296 -4.14 -17.57 -19.82
N CYS A 297 -4.26 -16.30 -19.44
CA CYS A 297 -4.42 -15.19 -20.40
C CYS A 297 -3.20 -14.25 -20.48
N ARG A 298 -2.17 -14.46 -19.64
CA ARG A 298 -0.97 -13.63 -19.52
C ARG A 298 -1.21 -12.15 -19.19
N HIS A 299 -2.44 -11.77 -18.83
CA HIS A 299 -2.76 -10.42 -18.40
C HIS A 299 -2.14 -10.14 -17.03
N SER A 300 -1.66 -8.92 -16.84
CA SER A 300 -1.07 -8.49 -15.57
C SER A 300 -2.13 -8.31 -14.50
N PHE A 301 -1.84 -8.71 -13.26
CA PHE A 301 -2.73 -8.49 -12.12
C PHE A 301 -1.94 -8.07 -10.87
N GLU A 302 -2.63 -7.43 -9.93
CA GLU A 302 -2.10 -7.03 -8.63
C GLU A 302 -2.19 -8.22 -7.66
N TYR A 303 -1.06 -8.58 -7.06
CA TYR A 303 -0.92 -9.74 -6.18
C TYR A 303 -0.69 -9.32 -4.74
N ASP A 304 -1.36 -9.99 -3.81
CA ASP A 304 -1.15 -9.86 -2.36
C ASP A 304 -0.62 -11.18 -1.80
N PRO A 305 0.41 -11.18 -0.92
CA PRO A 305 0.92 -12.40 -0.28
C PRO A 305 -0.15 -13.24 0.42
N GLY A 306 -1.22 -12.62 0.93
CA GLY A 306 -2.33 -13.33 1.56
C GLY A 306 -3.10 -14.26 0.60
N ASP A 307 -3.01 -14.01 -0.71
CA ASP A 307 -3.66 -14.85 -1.72
C ASP A 307 -2.87 -16.14 -2.00
N TYR A 308 -1.64 -16.29 -1.49
CA TYR A 308 -0.75 -17.41 -1.82
C TYR A 308 -1.39 -18.78 -1.57
N HIS A 309 -2.11 -18.93 -0.46
CA HIS A 309 -2.75 -20.17 -0.06
C HIS A 309 -4.14 -20.37 -0.67
N ARG A 310 -4.70 -19.36 -1.34
CA ARG A 310 -6.06 -19.36 -1.91
C ARG A 310 -6.01 -19.62 -3.42
N GLN A 311 -7.15 -20.00 -3.99
CA GLN A 311 -7.36 -19.96 -5.44
C GLN A 311 -8.00 -18.63 -5.80
N VAL A 312 -7.39 -17.91 -6.74
CA VAL A 312 -7.84 -16.59 -7.19
C VAL A 312 -8.42 -16.67 -8.60
N SER A 313 -9.48 -15.90 -8.85
CA SER A 313 -10.02 -15.70 -10.19
C SER A 313 -9.20 -14.66 -10.96
N CYS A 314 -8.96 -14.92 -12.24
CA CYS A 314 -8.30 -13.95 -13.11
C CYS A 314 -9.15 -12.68 -13.21
N PRO A 315 -8.60 -11.49 -12.93
CA PRO A 315 -9.36 -10.23 -12.94
C PRO A 315 -9.72 -9.77 -14.36
N HIS A 316 -9.16 -10.40 -15.39
CA HIS A 316 -9.47 -10.08 -16.77
C HIS A 316 -10.83 -10.67 -17.14
N THR A 317 -11.77 -9.80 -17.52
CA THR A 317 -13.17 -10.14 -17.82
C THR A 317 -13.34 -11.22 -18.88
N LYS A 318 -12.41 -11.32 -19.84
CA LYS A 318 -12.46 -12.38 -20.88
C LYS A 318 -11.89 -13.72 -20.43
N CYS A 319 -11.17 -13.77 -19.30
CA CYS A 319 -10.55 -14.99 -18.80
C CYS A 319 -11.47 -15.69 -17.80
N GLY A 320 -11.79 -15.03 -16.67
CA GLY A 320 -12.66 -15.57 -15.61
C GLY A 320 -12.19 -16.87 -14.93
N LYS A 321 -11.08 -17.48 -15.36
CA LYS A 321 -10.58 -18.75 -14.82
C LYS A 321 -9.99 -18.57 -13.42
N GLN A 322 -10.22 -19.56 -12.57
CA GLN A 322 -9.63 -19.65 -11.23
C GLN A 322 -8.33 -20.47 -11.25
N PHE A 323 -7.33 -20.01 -10.54
CA PHE A 323 -6.05 -20.69 -10.39
C PHE A 323 -5.45 -20.44 -9.00
N GLY A 324 -4.76 -21.43 -8.45
CA GLY A 324 -3.92 -21.29 -7.26
C GLY A 324 -2.45 -21.07 -7.62
N PHE A 325 -1.64 -20.78 -6.60
CA PHE A 325 -0.19 -20.64 -6.73
C PHE A 325 0.49 -21.95 -6.33
N ILE A 326 1.37 -22.47 -7.20
CA ILE A 326 2.07 -23.74 -6.93
C ILE A 326 2.95 -23.64 -5.68
N LEU A 327 2.93 -24.69 -4.85
CA LEU A 327 3.82 -24.87 -3.72
C LEU A 327 4.86 -25.93 -4.07
N TYR A 328 6.11 -25.51 -4.22
CA TYR A 328 7.22 -26.44 -4.41
C TYR A 328 7.65 -27.08 -3.10
N HIS A 329 8.21 -28.29 -3.16
CA HIS A 329 8.78 -28.91 -1.97
C HIS A 329 10.06 -28.16 -1.56
N MET A 330 10.21 -27.94 -0.25
CA MET A 330 11.40 -27.36 0.36
C MET A 330 11.89 -28.34 1.43
N SER A 331 13.20 -28.62 1.44
CA SER A 331 13.82 -29.49 2.43
C SER A 331 13.79 -28.85 3.82
N ASP A 332 13.84 -29.67 4.87
CA ASP A 332 13.83 -29.17 6.25
C ASP A 332 15.09 -28.34 6.58
N LEU A 333 16.23 -28.69 5.96
CA LEU A 333 17.47 -27.91 6.07
C LEU A 333 17.28 -26.53 5.45
N SER A 334 16.78 -26.46 4.22
CA SER A 334 16.52 -25.17 3.54
C SER A 334 15.47 -24.34 4.29
N LEU A 335 14.49 -24.97 4.92
CA LEU A 335 13.52 -24.31 5.80
C LEU A 335 14.18 -23.68 7.03
N ARG A 336 15.12 -24.38 7.68
CA ARG A 336 15.86 -23.84 8.84
C ARG A 336 16.75 -22.66 8.42
N THR A 337 17.59 -22.85 7.40
CA THR A 337 18.46 -21.78 6.88
C THR A 337 17.64 -20.55 6.47
N LEU A 338 16.48 -20.75 5.84
CA LEU A 338 15.59 -19.65 5.46
C LEU A 338 15.06 -18.88 6.68
N ARG A 339 14.72 -19.56 7.78
CA ARG A 339 14.27 -18.88 9.01
C ARG A 339 15.37 -18.00 9.58
N ASP A 340 16.58 -18.54 9.67
CA ASP A 340 17.74 -17.80 10.19
C ASP A 340 18.08 -16.61 9.29
N ASP A 341 18.07 -16.80 7.96
CA ASP A 341 18.26 -15.74 6.97
C ASP A 341 17.22 -14.62 7.09
N ILE A 342 15.95 -14.98 7.31
CA ILE A 342 14.86 -14.01 7.49
C ILE A 342 15.07 -13.17 8.75
N ILE A 343 15.39 -13.82 9.88
CA ILE A 343 15.66 -13.12 11.15
C ILE A 343 16.84 -12.16 10.97
N LYS A 344 17.96 -12.66 10.43
CA LYS A 344 19.16 -11.85 10.21
C LYS A 344 18.90 -10.67 9.27
N ALA A 345 18.23 -10.89 8.14
CA ALA A 345 17.89 -9.82 7.19
C ALA A 345 16.97 -8.77 7.83
N ARG A 346 16.05 -9.17 8.71
CA ARG A 346 15.15 -8.27 9.44
C ARG A 346 15.88 -7.42 10.46
N ASP A 347 16.78 -8.02 11.22
CA ASP A 347 17.62 -7.30 12.18
C ASP A 347 18.52 -6.28 11.46
N GLU A 348 19.14 -6.68 10.36
CA GLU A 348 19.96 -5.79 9.53
C GLU A 348 19.13 -4.64 8.93
N ALA A 349 17.94 -4.93 8.42
CA ALA A 349 17.03 -3.91 7.88
C ALA A 349 16.59 -2.91 8.96
N THR A 350 16.28 -3.40 10.16
CA THR A 350 15.89 -2.55 11.31
C THR A 350 17.06 -1.66 11.75
N LYS A 351 18.26 -2.25 11.87
CA LYS A 351 19.51 -1.51 12.16
C LYS A 351 19.78 -0.42 11.12
N TYR A 352 19.65 -0.76 9.84
CA TYR A 352 19.86 0.18 8.74
C TYR A 352 18.82 1.30 8.76
N ALA A 353 17.54 0.98 8.96
CA ALA A 353 16.45 1.96 9.04
C ALA A 353 16.64 2.91 10.23
N ALA A 354 16.99 2.40 11.41
CA ALA A 354 17.30 3.21 12.58
C ALA A 354 18.53 4.11 12.35
N GLY A 355 19.58 3.58 11.72
CA GLY A 355 20.76 4.36 11.31
C GLY A 355 20.43 5.46 10.29
N MET A 356 19.56 5.17 9.33
CA MET A 356 19.07 6.15 8.35
C MET A 356 18.19 7.21 9.01
N LYS A 357 17.29 6.85 9.92
CA LYS A 357 16.45 7.80 10.68
C LYS A 357 17.32 8.75 11.50
N ARG A 358 18.35 8.25 12.20
CA ARG A 358 19.32 9.08 12.95
C ARG A 358 20.07 10.06 12.05
N ARG A 359 20.54 9.59 10.89
CA ARG A 359 21.21 10.44 9.89
C ARG A 359 20.25 11.49 9.32
N ALA A 360 19.02 11.09 8.99
CA ALA A 360 17.99 11.98 8.45
C ALA A 360 17.57 13.04 9.48
N GLU A 361 17.40 12.68 10.75
CA GLU A 361 17.09 13.65 11.81
C GLU A 361 18.25 14.63 12.03
N SER A 362 19.49 14.12 12.03
CA SER A 362 20.70 14.95 12.10
C SER A 362 20.87 15.86 10.88
N ALA A 363 20.38 15.44 9.71
CA ALA A 363 20.38 16.21 8.47
C ALA A 363 19.25 17.26 8.46
N ARG A 364 18.05 16.92 8.95
CA ARG A 364 16.92 17.86 9.12
C ARG A 364 17.25 18.98 10.10
N ARG A 365 17.96 18.67 11.18
CA ARG A 365 18.53 19.68 12.08
C ARG A 365 19.57 20.58 11.39
N ARG A 366 20.14 20.13 10.27
CA ARG A 366 21.25 20.77 9.58
C ARG A 366 20.90 21.51 8.30
N ASN A 367 19.75 21.32 7.64
CA ASN A 367 19.13 22.26 6.67
C ASN A 367 18.21 21.58 5.64
N ASP A 368 16.97 22.04 5.49
CA ASP A 368 16.18 21.89 4.25
C ASP A 368 16.48 23.04 3.25
N ALA A 369 16.92 24.21 3.73
CA ALA A 369 17.28 25.36 2.88
C ALA A 369 18.66 25.23 2.20
N ALA A 370 19.51 24.31 2.66
CA ALA A 370 20.85 24.10 2.11
C ALA A 370 20.84 23.20 0.88
N GLU A 371 19.83 22.35 0.69
CA GLU A 371 19.81 21.45 -0.47
C GLU A 371 19.64 22.25 -1.77
N ASP A 372 18.71 23.21 -1.80
CA ASP A 372 18.53 24.13 -2.93
C ASP A 372 19.74 25.07 -3.11
N ALA A 373 20.37 25.52 -2.01
CA ALA A 373 21.59 26.33 -2.05
C ALA A 373 22.80 25.54 -2.58
N LEU A 374 22.87 24.25 -2.27
CA LEU A 374 23.94 23.33 -2.67
C LEU A 374 23.77 22.90 -4.14
N GLU A 375 22.55 22.67 -4.62
CA GLU A 375 22.26 22.54 -6.06
C GLU A 375 22.72 23.79 -6.83
N LEU A 376 22.44 24.98 -6.29
CA LEU A 376 22.89 26.25 -6.84
C LEU A 376 24.42 26.34 -6.93
N GLN A 377 25.11 25.93 -5.86
CA GLN A 377 26.57 25.96 -5.78
C GLN A 377 27.20 24.94 -6.72
N GLN A 378 26.62 23.74 -6.83
CA GLN A 378 27.07 22.70 -7.76
C GLN A 378 26.98 23.16 -9.21
N PHE A 379 25.92 23.87 -9.59
CA PHE A 379 25.79 24.45 -10.93
C PHE A 379 26.85 25.52 -11.20
N LYS A 380 27.10 26.42 -10.23
CA LYS A 380 28.17 27.44 -10.34
C LYS A 380 29.55 26.82 -10.54
N MET A 381 29.81 25.69 -9.87
CA MET A 381 31.07 24.96 -9.97
C MET A 381 31.14 24.00 -11.18
N GLY A 382 30.09 23.94 -12.02
CA GLY A 382 30.04 23.07 -13.20
C GLY A 382 29.88 21.57 -12.89
N LEU A 383 29.52 21.22 -11.65
CA LEU A 383 29.22 19.84 -11.24
C LEU A 383 27.80 19.42 -11.65
N ALA A 384 26.87 20.38 -11.75
CA ALA A 384 25.54 20.15 -12.27
C ALA A 384 25.44 20.59 -13.75
N ASN A 385 24.88 19.72 -14.59
CA ASN A 385 24.78 19.96 -16.03
C ASN A 385 23.61 20.88 -16.43
N GLU A 386 22.71 21.23 -15.51
CA GLU A 386 21.50 22.00 -15.77
C GLU A 386 21.27 23.04 -14.69
N CYS A 387 20.78 24.22 -15.10
CA CYS A 387 20.43 25.28 -14.16
C CYS A 387 19.29 24.83 -13.25
N PRO A 388 19.42 24.93 -11.91
CA PRO A 388 18.39 24.48 -10.98
C PRO A 388 17.09 25.30 -11.02
N MET A 389 17.12 26.51 -11.61
CA MET A 389 15.97 27.40 -11.74
C MET A 389 15.20 27.20 -13.06
N CYS A 390 15.87 27.34 -14.21
CA CYS A 390 15.22 27.32 -15.53
C CYS A 390 15.43 26.03 -16.34
N GLY A 391 16.35 25.15 -15.90
CA GLY A 391 16.68 23.90 -16.57
C GLY A 391 17.57 24.03 -17.82
N VAL A 392 18.12 25.22 -18.12
CA VAL A 392 19.06 25.41 -19.24
C VAL A 392 20.33 24.60 -18.98
N SER A 393 20.79 23.86 -19.99
CA SER A 393 21.96 23.01 -19.85
C SER A 393 23.26 23.81 -19.92
N TYR A 394 24.29 23.32 -19.23
CA TYR A 394 25.64 23.89 -19.29
C TYR A 394 26.18 23.93 -20.72
N LYS A 395 25.79 22.95 -21.55
CA LYS A 395 26.17 22.89 -22.97
C LYS A 395 25.57 24.06 -23.76
N GLU A 396 24.28 24.33 -23.58
CA GLU A 396 23.59 25.47 -24.22
C GLU A 396 24.19 26.82 -23.77
N LEU A 397 24.59 26.95 -22.50
CA LEU A 397 25.27 28.15 -22.01
C LEU A 397 26.65 28.34 -22.63
N LYS A 398 27.41 27.25 -22.76
CA LYS A 398 28.73 27.27 -23.40
C LYS A 398 28.63 27.64 -24.88
N GLU A 399 27.62 27.13 -25.59
CA GLU A 399 27.34 27.47 -26.98
C GLU A 399 26.89 28.93 -27.15
N ALA A 400 26.16 29.47 -26.17
CA ALA A 400 25.78 30.88 -26.12
C ALA A 400 26.89 31.83 -25.64
N GLY A 401 28.04 31.29 -25.20
CA GLY A 401 29.15 32.07 -24.66
C GLY A 401 28.89 32.70 -23.28
N VAL A 402 27.85 32.25 -22.56
CA VAL A 402 27.44 32.80 -21.26
C VAL A 402 27.98 31.93 -20.14
N GLY A 403 28.64 32.53 -19.15
CA GLY A 403 29.13 31.80 -17.98
C GLY A 403 27.98 31.30 -17.08
N PRO A 404 28.11 30.16 -16.37
CA PRO A 404 27.08 29.66 -15.46
C PRO A 404 26.67 30.66 -14.37
N ALA A 405 27.64 31.41 -13.84
CA ALA A 405 27.41 32.44 -12.83
C ALA A 405 26.66 33.67 -13.41
N GLU A 406 26.95 34.03 -14.66
CA GLU A 406 26.30 35.15 -15.36
C GLU A 406 24.86 34.79 -15.76
N HIS A 407 24.66 33.58 -16.28
CA HIS A 407 23.33 33.05 -16.56
C HIS A 407 22.46 33.06 -15.30
N MET A 408 23.03 32.68 -14.16
CA MET A 408 22.33 32.66 -12.88
C MET A 408 21.85 34.03 -12.41
N LEU A 409 22.64 35.09 -12.61
CA LEU A 409 22.24 36.47 -12.28
C LEU A 409 21.13 36.97 -13.20
N ASN A 410 21.09 36.49 -14.44
CA ASN A 410 20.17 36.95 -15.49
C ASN A 410 19.03 35.96 -15.78
N CYS A 411 18.86 34.93 -14.94
CA CYS A 411 17.87 33.87 -15.14
C CYS A 411 16.46 34.34 -14.75
N ASN A 412 15.82 35.09 -15.66
CA ASN A 412 14.49 35.70 -15.44
C ASN A 412 13.36 35.12 -16.29
N ASP A 413 13.58 34.01 -16.99
CA ASP A 413 12.52 33.38 -17.77
C ASP A 413 11.51 32.63 -16.85
N GLU A 414 10.39 33.29 -16.55
CA GLU A 414 9.30 32.75 -15.73
C GLU A 414 8.64 31.50 -16.33
N ASN A 415 8.61 31.38 -17.66
CA ASN A 415 8.05 30.18 -18.31
C ASN A 415 8.99 28.98 -18.15
N ALA A 416 10.30 29.20 -18.32
CA ALA A 416 11.30 28.17 -18.09
C ALA A 416 11.32 27.73 -16.61
N LYS A 417 11.23 28.68 -15.67
CA LYS A 417 11.09 28.41 -14.23
C LYS A 417 9.85 27.58 -13.91
N SER A 418 8.68 27.97 -14.42
CA SER A 418 7.42 27.24 -14.18
C SER A 418 7.45 25.82 -14.76
N ARG A 419 8.01 25.65 -15.96
CA ARG A 419 8.18 24.32 -16.58
C ARG A 419 9.09 23.43 -15.73
N ARG A 420 10.23 23.96 -15.28
CA ARG A 420 11.19 23.22 -14.46
C ARG A 420 10.61 22.88 -13.08
N GLN A 421 9.85 23.78 -12.47
CA GLN A 421 9.19 23.51 -11.20
C GLN A 421 8.15 22.38 -11.32
N LYS A 422 7.37 22.34 -12.41
CA LYS A 422 6.45 21.22 -12.72
C LYS A 422 7.20 19.91 -12.91
N GLU A 423 8.29 19.92 -13.68
CA GLU A 423 9.13 18.74 -13.88
C GLU A 423 9.73 18.23 -12.56
N LYS A 424 10.27 19.12 -11.72
CA LYS A 424 10.77 18.79 -10.37
C LYS A 424 9.66 18.17 -9.51
N GLU A 425 8.44 18.71 -9.54
CA GLU A 425 7.30 18.16 -8.79
C GLU A 425 6.83 16.79 -9.32
N GLU A 426 6.85 16.57 -10.64
CA GLU A 426 6.57 15.26 -11.23
C GLU A 426 7.62 14.22 -10.82
N VAL A 427 8.90 14.57 -10.82
CA VAL A 427 9.97 13.68 -10.36
C VAL A 427 9.84 13.39 -8.87
N ARG A 428 9.59 14.42 -8.04
CA ARG A 428 9.36 14.27 -6.59
C ARG A 428 8.14 13.40 -6.30
N SER A 429 7.03 13.59 -7.00
CA SER A 429 5.82 12.77 -6.82
C SER A 429 6.02 11.31 -7.28
N LYS A 430 6.74 11.08 -8.40
CA LYS A 430 7.14 9.72 -8.83
C LYS A 430 8.03 9.04 -7.78
N LYS A 431 9.00 9.77 -7.21
CA LYS A 431 9.87 9.31 -6.13
C LYS A 431 9.07 8.95 -4.87
N ARG A 432 8.19 9.84 -4.41
CA ARG A 432 7.29 9.58 -3.26
C ARG A 432 6.40 8.35 -3.47
N ARG A 433 5.85 8.18 -4.68
CA ARG A 433 5.03 7.01 -5.02
C ARG A 433 5.83 5.72 -4.94
N ARG A 434 7.09 5.74 -5.41
CA ARG A 434 8.00 4.60 -5.33
C ARG A 434 8.36 4.28 -3.87
N GLU A 435 8.76 5.28 -3.10
CA GLU A 435 9.08 5.13 -1.66
C GLU A 435 7.89 4.58 -0.87
N LEU A 436 6.67 5.04 -1.16
CA LEU A 436 5.45 4.51 -0.55
C LEU A 436 5.22 3.03 -0.92
N GLY A 437 5.53 2.64 -2.15
CA GLY A 437 5.47 1.24 -2.60
C GLY A 437 6.50 0.36 -1.88
N GLU A 438 7.73 0.83 -1.78
CA GLU A 438 8.82 0.15 -1.06
C GLU A 438 8.49 0.00 0.44
N GLN A 439 7.93 1.03 1.07
CA GLN A 439 7.44 0.95 2.45
C GLN A 439 6.31 -0.07 2.60
N LYS A 440 5.31 -0.06 1.72
CA LYS A 440 4.21 -1.04 1.75
C LYS A 440 4.72 -2.47 1.61
N GLN A 441 5.67 -2.70 0.72
CA GLN A 441 6.32 -4.00 0.57
C GLN A 441 7.07 -4.40 1.84
N GLY A 442 7.89 -3.51 2.39
CA GLY A 442 8.65 -3.78 3.62
C GLY A 442 7.75 -4.15 4.79
N LYS A 443 6.59 -3.49 4.90
CA LYS A 443 5.55 -3.78 5.90
C LYS A 443 4.87 -5.13 5.69
N ALA A 444 4.49 -5.45 4.46
CA ALA A 444 3.90 -6.74 4.13
C ALA A 444 4.89 -7.89 4.38
N GLU A 445 6.16 -7.68 4.01
CA GLU A 445 7.23 -8.64 4.21
C GLU A 445 7.51 -8.84 5.71
N ALA A 446 7.43 -7.79 6.54
CA ALA A 446 7.57 -7.89 8.00
C ALA A 446 6.50 -8.79 8.62
N LEU A 447 5.24 -8.52 8.28
CA LEU A 447 4.11 -9.30 8.78
C LEU A 447 4.17 -10.77 8.30
N ALA A 448 4.53 -10.99 7.04
CA ALA A 448 4.66 -12.33 6.48
C ALA A 448 5.79 -13.12 7.13
N SER A 449 6.96 -12.50 7.33
CA SER A 449 8.09 -13.09 8.06
C SER A 449 7.69 -13.48 9.48
N TRP A 450 7.00 -12.60 10.22
CA TRP A 450 6.55 -12.88 11.58
C TRP A 450 5.55 -14.05 11.64
N LYS A 451 4.55 -14.07 10.74
CA LYS A 451 3.61 -15.21 10.63
C LYS A 451 4.34 -16.52 10.29
N PHE A 452 5.33 -16.46 9.41
CA PHE A 452 6.13 -17.63 9.01
C PHE A 452 7.02 -18.18 10.13
N LEU A 453 7.55 -17.31 10.99
CA LEU A 453 8.37 -17.69 12.15
C LEU A 453 7.54 -18.22 13.34
N GLY A 454 6.22 -18.34 13.15
CA GLY A 454 5.30 -18.92 14.13
C GLY A 454 4.60 -17.89 15.02
N SER A 455 4.56 -16.62 14.61
CA SER A 455 3.84 -15.55 15.32
C SER A 455 4.26 -15.41 16.79
N LYS A 456 5.56 -15.54 17.07
CA LYS A 456 6.10 -15.44 18.43
C LYS A 456 6.02 -14.02 18.96
N ASP A 457 5.66 -13.88 20.23
CA ASP A 457 5.57 -12.61 20.95
C ASP A 457 6.91 -11.87 21.00
N GLU A 458 8.01 -12.63 21.18
CA GLU A 458 9.38 -12.14 21.23
C GLU A 458 9.78 -11.33 19.99
N GLN A 459 9.15 -11.58 18.84
CA GLN A 459 9.49 -10.94 17.57
C GLN A 459 8.60 -9.74 17.23
N LEU A 460 7.64 -9.38 18.11
CA LEU A 460 6.72 -8.26 17.88
C LEU A 460 7.45 -6.92 17.76
N TYR A 461 8.63 -6.77 18.39
CA TYR A 461 9.43 -5.55 18.27
C TYR A 461 9.94 -5.29 16.83
N LEU A 462 9.98 -6.31 15.97
CA LEU A 462 10.38 -6.19 14.56
C LEU A 462 9.26 -5.63 13.67
N LEU A 463 8.02 -5.58 14.16
CA LEU A 463 6.86 -5.07 13.42
C LEU A 463 6.70 -3.56 13.57
N GLY A 464 6.15 -2.90 12.55
CA GLY A 464 5.73 -1.51 12.62
C GLY A 464 4.43 -1.32 13.42
N GLU A 465 4.15 -0.10 13.86
CA GLU A 465 2.91 0.20 14.63
C GLU A 465 1.63 -0.17 13.88
N GLU A 466 1.58 0.07 12.57
CA GLU A 466 0.43 -0.31 11.72
C GLU A 466 0.23 -1.83 11.64
N GLU A 467 1.32 -2.60 11.66
CA GLU A 467 1.27 -4.07 11.64
C GLU A 467 0.85 -4.60 13.00
N LEU A 468 1.41 -4.04 14.08
CA LEU A 468 1.01 -4.35 15.44
C LEU A 468 -0.47 -4.07 15.67
N GLY A 469 -1.01 -2.99 15.12
CA GLY A 469 -2.45 -2.72 15.15
C GLY A 469 -3.29 -3.79 14.44
N LYS A 470 -2.79 -4.37 13.34
CA LYS A 470 -3.46 -5.50 12.68
C LYS A 470 -3.38 -6.77 13.53
N VAL A 471 -2.22 -7.06 14.12
CA VAL A 471 -2.02 -8.23 15.00
C VAL A 471 -2.90 -8.11 16.25
N ALA A 472 -2.93 -6.95 16.90
CA ALA A 472 -3.81 -6.69 18.03
C ALA A 472 -5.28 -6.91 17.68
N LYS A 473 -5.72 -6.42 16.50
CA LYS A 473 -7.08 -6.64 16.02
C LYS A 473 -7.36 -8.12 15.72
N GLU A 474 -6.44 -8.83 15.07
CA GLU A 474 -6.55 -10.28 14.83
C GLU A 474 -6.65 -11.07 16.15
N MET A 475 -5.99 -10.60 17.21
CA MET A 475 -6.03 -11.21 18.55
C MET A 475 -7.17 -10.69 19.45
N GLY A 476 -8.01 -9.77 18.97
CA GLY A 476 -9.12 -9.21 19.76
C GLY A 476 -8.67 -8.33 20.93
N VAL A 477 -7.47 -7.75 20.87
CA VAL A 477 -6.92 -6.89 21.92
C VAL A 477 -7.24 -5.43 21.62
N GLU A 478 -7.92 -4.76 22.55
CA GLU A 478 -8.12 -3.31 22.47
C GLU A 478 -6.81 -2.59 22.76
N VAL A 479 -6.43 -1.69 21.85
CA VAL A 479 -5.21 -0.89 21.96
C VAL A 479 -5.59 0.49 22.46
N GLU A 480 -5.04 0.90 23.60
CA GLU A 480 -5.22 2.24 24.13
C GLU A 480 -4.60 3.30 23.19
N VAL A 481 -5.37 4.34 22.90
CA VAL A 481 -4.95 5.45 22.04
C VAL A 481 -3.90 6.27 22.78
N GLY A 482 -2.63 6.14 22.40
CA GLY A 482 -1.52 6.96 22.91
C GLY A 482 -0.34 6.20 23.52
N GLY A 483 -0.43 4.87 23.67
CA GLY A 483 0.63 4.06 24.31
C GLY A 483 1.93 3.87 23.51
N GLY A 484 2.03 4.41 22.29
CA GLY A 484 3.16 4.20 21.37
C GLY A 484 3.40 2.72 21.02
N LYS A 485 4.41 2.44 20.20
CA LYS A 485 4.74 1.07 19.76
C LYS A 485 4.89 0.06 20.92
N SER A 486 5.60 0.42 21.99
CA SER A 486 5.82 -0.47 23.14
C SER A 486 4.55 -0.77 23.91
N GLY A 487 3.61 0.18 24.01
CA GLY A 487 2.32 -0.03 24.67
C GLY A 487 1.44 -1.02 23.92
N VAL A 488 1.42 -0.95 22.59
CA VAL A 488 0.69 -1.92 21.74
C VAL A 488 1.26 -3.33 21.91
N ILE A 489 2.60 -3.47 21.86
CA ILE A 489 3.26 -4.77 22.06
C ILE A 489 2.89 -5.34 23.44
N ALA A 490 3.02 -4.54 24.49
CA ALA A 490 2.72 -4.98 25.84
C ALA A 490 1.23 -5.38 26.00
N ALA A 491 0.31 -4.69 25.31
CA ALA A 491 -1.10 -5.06 25.29
C ALA A 491 -1.32 -6.41 24.58
N ILE A 492 -0.68 -6.63 23.42
CA ILE A 492 -0.74 -7.89 22.68
C ILE A 492 -0.25 -9.06 23.53
N VAL A 493 0.94 -8.95 24.13
CA VAL A 493 1.52 -10.01 24.96
C VAL A 493 0.63 -10.32 26.18
N ARG A 494 0.06 -9.29 26.82
CA ARG A 494 -0.90 -9.47 27.93
C ARG A 494 -2.22 -10.12 27.49
N GLY A 495 -2.75 -9.70 26.34
CA GLY A 495 -4.00 -10.23 25.79
C GLY A 495 -3.87 -11.67 25.28
N GLY A 496 -2.73 -12.01 24.69
CA GLY A 496 -2.37 -13.37 24.29
C GLY A 496 -2.28 -14.33 25.47
N ALA A 497 -1.67 -13.87 26.58
CA ALA A 497 -1.65 -14.63 27.84
C ALA A 497 -3.06 -14.84 28.41
N ALA A 498 -3.96 -13.86 28.30
CA ALA A 498 -5.35 -14.00 28.74
C ALA A 498 -6.18 -15.00 27.89
N GLY A 499 -5.90 -15.11 26.59
CA GLY A 499 -6.51 -16.12 25.70
C GLY A 499 -5.97 -17.54 25.92
N ALA A 500 -4.73 -17.68 26.40
CA ALA A 500 -4.13 -18.97 26.74
C ALA A 500 -4.61 -19.55 28.09
N ILE A 501 -5.23 -18.74 28.96
CA ILE A 501 -5.76 -19.19 30.26
C ILE A 501 -6.92 -20.20 30.12
N VAL A 502 -7.54 -20.35 28.95
CA VAL A 502 -8.60 -21.35 28.72
C VAL A 502 -8.06 -22.69 28.17
N LYS A 503 -6.75 -22.84 27.94
CA LYS A 503 -6.19 -24.07 27.32
C LYS A 503 -5.12 -24.84 28.08
N HIS A 504 -4.85 -24.53 29.35
CA HIS A 504 -4.03 -25.44 30.16
C HIS A 504 -4.39 -25.35 31.66
N ASP A 505 -5.36 -26.16 32.09
CA ASP A 505 -5.47 -26.55 33.50
C ASP A 505 -4.30 -27.46 33.83
N GLY A 506 -3.25 -26.87 34.41
CA GLY A 506 -2.09 -27.61 34.90
C GLY A 506 -1.13 -26.65 35.57
N ARG A 507 -1.23 -26.57 36.90
CA ARG A 507 -0.29 -25.87 37.80
C ARG A 507 1.15 -25.99 37.30
N GLY A 508 1.70 -24.90 36.80
CA GLY A 508 3.12 -24.71 36.54
C GLY A 508 3.41 -23.23 36.59
N SER A 509 4.18 -22.81 37.59
CA SER A 509 4.77 -21.47 37.67
C SER A 509 5.79 -21.32 36.54
N GLY A 510 5.32 -21.14 35.31
CA GLY A 510 6.13 -20.90 34.12
C GLY A 510 6.10 -19.42 33.80
N GLY A 511 6.86 -18.62 34.56
CA GLY A 511 7.13 -17.24 34.18
C GLY A 511 7.85 -17.23 32.84
N GLY A 512 7.34 -16.46 31.87
CA GLY A 512 8.07 -16.11 30.65
C GLY A 512 9.25 -15.22 31.01
N GLY A 513 10.31 -15.80 31.57
CA GLY A 513 11.59 -15.13 31.77
C GLY A 513 12.25 -14.82 30.43
N LEU A 514 13.03 -13.74 30.38
CA LEU A 514 13.86 -13.45 29.22
C LEU A 514 14.88 -14.56 29.04
N ARG A 515 14.81 -15.31 27.94
CA ARG A 515 15.84 -16.30 27.60
C ARG A 515 16.88 -15.65 26.69
N GLU A 516 18.15 -15.85 27.00
CA GLU A 516 19.28 -15.31 26.22
C GLU A 516 19.17 -15.64 24.73
N GLU A 517 18.75 -16.85 24.38
CA GLU A 517 18.58 -17.33 22.99
C GLU A 517 17.54 -16.54 22.17
N THR A 518 16.65 -15.81 22.84
CA THR A 518 15.53 -15.11 22.21
C THR A 518 15.79 -13.61 22.05
N LEU A 519 16.86 -13.12 22.66
CA LEU A 519 17.25 -11.72 22.60
C LEU A 519 18.09 -11.42 21.35
N PRO A 520 18.01 -10.18 20.84
CA PRO A 520 19.01 -9.68 19.92
C PRO A 520 20.41 -9.78 20.54
N ASN A 521 21.43 -10.03 19.73
CA ASN A 521 22.83 -10.02 20.17
C ASN A 521 23.13 -8.74 20.99
N VAL A 522 23.91 -8.87 22.07
CA VAL A 522 24.40 -7.83 22.98
C VAL A 522 24.80 -6.53 22.24
N ASP A 523 25.57 -6.64 21.16
CA ASP A 523 25.98 -5.50 20.31
C ASP A 523 24.79 -4.74 19.70
N THR A 524 23.73 -5.47 19.37
CA THR A 524 22.49 -4.93 18.83
C THR A 524 21.74 -4.15 19.91
N LEU A 525 21.60 -4.73 21.10
CA LEU A 525 20.93 -4.11 22.24
C LEU A 525 21.61 -2.79 22.64
N GLN A 526 22.94 -2.75 22.68
CA GLN A 526 23.67 -1.51 22.98
C GLN A 526 23.45 -0.40 21.93
N ARG A 527 23.25 -0.75 20.66
CA ARG A 527 23.07 0.22 19.56
C ARG A 527 21.63 0.73 19.42
N MET A 528 20.68 0.03 20.04
CA MET A 528 19.26 0.38 20.03
C MET A 528 18.96 1.68 20.77
N GLY A 529 17.94 2.38 20.31
CA GLY A 529 17.36 3.55 21.00
C GLY A 529 16.50 3.14 22.19
N GLU A 530 16.13 4.10 23.03
CA GLU A 530 15.28 3.84 24.21
C GLU A 530 13.94 3.21 23.85
N GLU A 531 13.29 3.71 22.80
CA GLU A 531 12.01 3.21 22.32
C GLU A 531 12.12 1.76 21.82
N GLU A 532 13.21 1.42 21.14
CA GLU A 532 13.47 0.08 20.62
C GLU A 532 13.71 -0.91 21.77
N LEU A 533 14.49 -0.51 22.78
CA LEU A 533 14.70 -1.32 24.00
C LEU A 533 13.39 -1.52 24.79
N ARG A 534 12.54 -0.48 24.87
CA ARG A 534 11.20 -0.62 25.47
C ARG A 534 10.34 -1.61 24.69
N CYS A 535 10.41 -1.62 23.36
CA CYS A 535 9.68 -2.59 22.54
C CYS A 535 10.17 -4.03 22.74
N VAL A 536 11.48 -4.24 22.85
CA VAL A 536 12.06 -5.57 23.14
C VAL A 536 11.60 -6.04 24.51
N LEU A 537 11.79 -5.23 25.56
CA LEU A 537 11.36 -5.58 26.92
C LEU A 537 9.84 -5.84 27.00
N ALA A 538 9.03 -5.05 26.29
CA ALA A 538 7.58 -5.25 26.19
C ALA A 538 7.23 -6.57 25.48
N ALA A 539 7.95 -6.95 24.43
CA ALA A 539 7.77 -8.21 23.70
C ALA A 539 8.03 -9.44 24.59
N HIS A 540 8.96 -9.31 25.54
CA HIS A 540 9.24 -10.32 26.56
C HIS A 540 8.39 -10.19 27.84
N GLY A 541 7.37 -9.32 27.83
CA GLY A 541 6.43 -9.20 28.96
C GLY A 541 6.95 -8.43 30.19
N VAL A 542 8.09 -7.73 30.08
CA VAL A 542 8.67 -6.95 31.19
C VAL A 542 7.85 -5.70 31.45
N ARG A 543 7.53 -5.46 32.73
CA ARG A 543 6.68 -4.34 33.19
C ARG A 543 7.51 -3.18 33.74
N GLY A 544 6.88 -2.00 33.87
CA GLY A 544 7.49 -0.83 34.50
C GLY A 544 8.66 -0.24 33.69
N ILE A 545 8.55 -0.26 32.36
CA ILE A 545 9.54 0.29 31.42
C ILE A 545 9.34 1.78 31.09
N GLU A 546 8.19 2.34 31.51
CA GLU A 546 7.82 3.73 31.25
C GLU A 546 8.70 4.70 32.04
N GLY A 547 9.14 5.79 31.38
CA GLY A 547 9.98 6.82 32.00
C GLY A 547 11.44 6.42 32.26
N LYS A 548 11.84 5.17 32.00
CA LYS A 548 13.21 4.71 32.21
C LYS A 548 14.14 5.12 31.08
N GLY A 549 15.33 5.62 31.43
CA GLY A 549 16.37 5.98 30.48
C GLY A 549 17.10 4.76 29.91
N LYS A 550 17.86 4.94 28.83
CA LYS A 550 18.57 3.84 28.14
C LYS A 550 19.36 2.90 29.05
N ALA A 551 20.17 3.45 29.97
CA ALA A 551 21.02 2.64 30.86
C ALA A 551 20.19 1.76 31.81
N GLN A 552 19.06 2.26 32.30
CA GLN A 552 18.15 1.50 33.15
C GLN A 552 17.45 0.39 32.37
N LEU A 553 17.07 0.64 31.11
CA LEU A 553 16.48 -0.37 30.24
C LEU A 553 17.48 -1.49 29.93
N LEU A 554 18.74 -1.15 29.63
CA LEU A 554 19.80 -2.15 29.44
C LEU A 554 20.04 -2.97 30.71
N ALA A 555 20.10 -2.33 31.88
CA ALA A 555 20.23 -3.04 33.15
C ALA A 555 19.04 -3.98 33.44
N MET A 556 17.82 -3.63 32.97
CA MET A 556 16.67 -4.53 33.06
C MET A 556 16.76 -5.71 32.10
N VAL A 557 17.34 -5.53 30.91
CA VAL A 557 17.62 -6.65 30.01
C VAL A 557 18.64 -7.58 30.64
N GLU A 558 19.72 -7.04 31.23
CA GLU A 558 20.72 -7.84 31.94
C GLU A 558 20.12 -8.60 33.12
N GLY A 559 19.43 -7.89 34.03
CA GLY A 559 18.83 -8.53 35.21
C GLY A 559 17.87 -9.65 34.81
N ALA A 560 17.03 -9.43 33.80
CA ALA A 560 16.08 -10.44 33.37
C ALA A 560 16.70 -11.65 32.66
N VAL A 561 17.92 -11.55 32.13
CA VAL A 561 18.66 -12.65 31.48
C VAL A 561 19.55 -13.39 32.47
N PHE A 562 20.15 -12.66 33.42
CA PHE A 562 21.22 -13.18 34.27
C PHE A 562 20.78 -13.44 35.74
N ASP A 563 19.57 -13.06 36.17
CA ASP A 563 19.07 -13.36 37.53
C ASP A 563 18.81 -14.86 37.78
N ASP A 564 18.68 -15.69 36.73
CA ASP A 564 18.52 -17.16 36.86
C ASP A 564 19.86 -17.90 37.07
N TRP A 565 21.01 -17.21 37.04
CA TRP A 565 22.30 -17.82 37.33
C TRP A 565 22.61 -17.73 38.83
N GLU A 566 22.11 -18.70 39.61
CA GLU A 566 22.40 -18.88 41.05
C GLU A 566 23.88 -19.28 41.31
N GLY A 567 24.81 -18.43 40.89
CA GLY A 567 26.23 -18.52 41.25
C GLY A 567 26.69 -17.19 41.81
N GLU A 568 26.93 -17.13 43.12
CA GLU A 568 27.56 -15.99 43.82
C GLU A 568 28.90 -15.61 43.16
N LYS A 569 28.86 -14.77 42.13
CA LYS A 569 29.97 -13.92 41.73
C LYS A 569 29.38 -12.59 41.32
N GLU A 570 29.92 -11.50 41.89
CA GLU A 570 29.68 -10.13 41.46
C GLU A 570 30.09 -9.97 39.99
N GLY A 571 29.20 -10.39 39.09
CA GLY A 571 29.40 -10.35 37.65
C GLY A 571 29.38 -8.90 37.17
N THR A 572 30.45 -8.52 36.48
CA THR A 572 30.59 -7.23 35.82
C THR A 572 29.41 -7.02 34.86
N LYS A 573 28.56 -6.00 35.10
CA LYS A 573 27.46 -5.64 34.18
C LYS A 573 28.05 -5.28 32.81
N LEU A 574 27.71 -6.06 31.78
CA LEU A 574 28.29 -6.01 30.43
C LEU A 574 27.68 -4.91 29.52
N LEU A 575 26.44 -4.50 29.78
CA LEU A 575 25.64 -3.55 29.01
C LEU A 575 25.49 -2.19 29.71
N GLY A 576 25.55 -2.15 31.05
CA GLY A 576 25.32 -0.94 31.84
C GLY A 576 26.51 0.03 31.94
N ASN A 577 27.75 -0.45 31.82
CA ASN A 577 28.95 0.36 32.00
C ASN A 577 29.48 0.87 30.66
N GLY A 578 29.04 2.07 30.26
CA GLY A 578 29.46 2.74 29.03
C GLY A 578 30.93 3.21 28.98
N ASN A 579 31.85 2.56 29.69
CA ASN A 579 33.28 2.87 29.74
C ASN A 579 34.20 1.66 30.01
N ALA A 580 33.72 0.42 29.96
CA ALA A 580 34.61 -0.74 30.12
C ALA A 580 35.26 -1.10 28.78
N GLU A 581 36.57 -0.89 28.73
CA GLU A 581 37.51 -1.48 27.78
C GLU A 581 37.15 -2.98 27.59
N ILE A 582 37.17 -3.45 26.35
CA ILE A 582 36.96 -4.86 26.02
C ILE A 582 38.09 -5.66 26.68
N ILE A 583 37.85 -6.19 27.88
CA ILE A 583 38.73 -7.16 28.51
C ILE A 583 38.47 -8.48 27.80
N TYR A 584 39.35 -8.82 26.85
CA TYR A 584 39.56 -10.20 26.44
C TYR A 584 39.98 -10.98 27.69
N LEU A 585 39.05 -11.73 28.28
CA LEU A 585 39.41 -12.84 29.16
C LEU A 585 39.93 -13.97 28.26
N CYS A 586 41.21 -13.90 27.91
CA CYS A 586 42.00 -15.08 27.63
C CYS A 586 42.07 -15.84 28.96
N GLY A 587 41.38 -16.97 29.05
CA GLY A 587 41.61 -17.93 30.12
C GLY A 587 43.00 -18.53 29.92
N ASP A 588 43.91 -18.18 30.83
CA ASP A 588 45.07 -18.98 31.16
C ASP A 588 44.56 -20.26 31.84
N ASP A 589 44.41 -21.34 31.07
CA ASP A 589 44.39 -22.70 31.59
C ASP A 589 45.75 -23.32 31.24
N ASP A 590 46.69 -23.11 32.16
CA ASP A 590 47.86 -23.96 32.32
C ASP A 590 47.36 -25.34 32.78
N ASP A 591 47.48 -26.36 31.93
CA ASP A 591 47.72 -27.73 32.38
C ASP A 591 48.65 -28.42 31.37
N ASP A 592 49.84 -28.72 31.89
CA ASP A 592 50.85 -29.61 31.34
C ASP A 592 50.25 -30.95 30.89
N ASP A 593 50.65 -31.45 29.72
CA ASP A 593 51.12 -32.83 29.56
C ASP A 593 51.77 -33.03 28.18
N ASN A 594 53.10 -33.06 28.23
CA ASN A 594 54.04 -33.95 27.54
C ASN A 594 53.43 -34.96 26.53
N ASP A 595 53.88 -34.94 25.27
CA ASP A 595 54.62 -36.06 24.65
C ASP A 595 54.80 -35.86 23.12
N GLU A 596 56.07 -35.87 22.75
CA GLU A 596 56.68 -36.56 21.60
C GLU A 596 56.30 -36.24 20.13
N GLU A 597 57.40 -35.92 19.41
CA GLU A 597 57.79 -36.41 18.08
C GLU A 597 57.28 -35.72 16.79
N GLU A 598 58.30 -35.12 16.15
CA GLU A 598 58.65 -35.22 14.72
C GLU A 598 57.78 -34.54 13.66
N GLY A 599 58.44 -33.66 12.89
CA GLY A 599 57.94 -33.25 11.58
C GLY A 599 58.50 -31.94 11.07
N GLU A 600 59.81 -31.86 10.83
CA GLU A 600 60.39 -30.84 9.95
C GLU A 600 59.70 -30.91 8.57
N GLY A 601 59.13 -29.79 8.14
CA GLY A 601 58.38 -29.69 6.88
C GLY A 601 58.46 -28.29 6.30
N ASP A 602 59.68 -27.90 5.94
CA ASP A 602 60.06 -26.74 5.14
C ASP A 602 59.25 -26.65 3.84
N TRP A 603 58.33 -25.68 3.70
CA TRP A 603 57.73 -25.32 2.41
C TRP A 603 57.38 -23.82 2.31
N LYS A 604 58.29 -23.08 1.68
CA LYS A 604 58.05 -21.88 0.87
C LYS A 604 59.00 -21.97 -0.34
N PRO A 605 58.80 -21.17 -1.39
CA PRO A 605 57.57 -20.81 -2.09
C PRO A 605 57.77 -21.02 -3.62
N GLU A 606 56.72 -21.10 -4.42
CA GLU A 606 56.87 -20.83 -5.85
C GLU A 606 55.68 -20.01 -6.36
N MET A 607 55.96 -18.71 -6.56
CA MET A 607 55.38 -17.96 -7.66
C MET A 607 55.99 -18.51 -8.94
N ASP A 608 55.17 -18.82 -9.94
CA ASP A 608 55.33 -18.19 -11.25
C ASP A 608 54.15 -18.49 -12.19
N LEU A 609 53.84 -17.46 -13.00
CA LEU A 609 52.93 -17.32 -14.15
C LEU A 609 51.48 -16.89 -13.91
#